data_AF-A0A946A5P8-F1
#
_entry.id   AF-A0A946A5P8-F1
#
_cell.length_a   1.000
_cell.length_b   1.000
_cell.length_c   1.000
_cell.angle_alpha   90.00
_cell.angle_beta   90.00
_cell.angle_gamma   90.00
#
_symmetry.space_group_name_H-M   'P 1'
#
loop_
_entity.id
_entity.type
_entity.pdbx_description
1 polymer ?
#
loop_
_entity_poly.entity_id
_entity_poly.type
_entity_poly.pdbx_seq_one_letter_code
_entity_poly.pdbx_strand_id
1 'polypeptide(L)'
;MISNSMDIPTIYIGYDPREDLAYNVLKYSAYKYASGPLNVYPIKQSQLRRIGLYRRAWQLGSSSLPKPINNNDVQHRDIFDEKPFATDFSFSRFLTPFLHRLEGWALFMDCDMFFRSDPLDLFKEYNDPKYAIYCVKHNYAPTEKNKMYGNEQYQYSRKNWSSVIMFNCSHKGHNNYTVDDINTKSGLWLHNFMWLKDNEIGKLHEEWNWLDGHSSASLNAKNVHFTRGGPWFRGKIWEPLNKQDEIYAQEWLALSEEMKNSLSN
;
A
#
# COMPACT_ATOMS: atom_id res chain seq x y z
N MET A 1 23.95 6.30 -27.33
CA MET A 1 24.08 7.66 -26.76
C MET A 1 22.69 8.00 -26.23
N ILE A 2 22.39 8.05 -24.94
CA ILE A 2 23.09 8.62 -23.78
C ILE A 2 22.99 7.61 -22.61
N SER A 3 24.10 7.24 -21.97
CA SER A 3 24.05 6.71 -20.61
C SER A 3 24.19 7.90 -19.65
N ASN A 4 23.13 8.25 -18.93
CA ASN A 4 23.13 8.94 -17.63
C ASN A 4 21.75 9.57 -17.38
N SER A 5 20.86 8.85 -16.71
CA SER A 5 20.26 9.39 -15.50
C SER A 5 20.27 8.25 -14.48
N MET A 6 20.95 8.46 -13.35
CA MET A 6 20.59 7.70 -12.15
C MET A 6 19.21 8.22 -11.77
N ASP A 7 18.15 7.64 -12.34
CA ASP A 7 16.81 7.94 -11.88
C ASP A 7 16.75 7.53 -10.40
N ILE A 8 16.56 8.53 -9.55
CA ILE A 8 16.54 8.35 -8.11
C ILE A 8 15.38 7.40 -7.79
N PRO A 9 15.62 6.25 -7.13
CA PRO A 9 14.57 5.33 -6.74
C PRO A 9 13.40 6.05 -6.08
N THR A 10 12.19 5.73 -6.50
CA THR A 10 10.99 6.49 -6.10
C THR A 10 9.95 5.58 -5.46
N ILE A 11 9.51 5.96 -4.27
CA ILE A 11 8.44 5.32 -3.51
C ILE A 11 7.22 6.23 -3.52
N TYR A 12 6.08 5.68 -3.92
CA TYR A 12 4.76 6.29 -3.78
C TYR A 12 4.03 5.61 -2.62
N ILE A 13 3.65 6.38 -1.62
CA ILE A 13 2.93 5.88 -0.45
C ILE A 13 1.45 6.27 -0.59
N GLY A 14 0.55 5.31 -0.40
CA GLY A 14 -0.88 5.57 -0.29
C GLY A 14 -1.17 6.58 0.82
N TYR A 15 -2.01 7.58 0.58
CA TYR A 15 -2.29 8.61 1.59
C TYR A 15 -3.76 8.64 1.94
N ASP A 16 -4.05 8.50 3.23
CA ASP A 16 -5.35 8.72 3.84
C ASP A 16 -5.19 9.75 4.97
N PRO A 17 -5.93 10.86 4.99
CA PRO A 17 -5.83 11.88 6.05
C PRO A 17 -6.05 11.32 7.46
N ARG A 18 -6.81 10.22 7.59
CA ARG A 18 -7.07 9.55 8.87
C ARG A 18 -5.85 8.78 9.40
N GLU A 19 -4.87 8.53 8.52
CA GLU A 19 -3.65 7.74 8.79
C GLU A 19 -2.37 8.55 8.53
N ASP A 20 -2.44 9.88 8.65
CA ASP A 20 -1.32 10.79 8.40
C ASP A 20 -0.07 10.45 9.23
N LEU A 21 -0.27 10.05 10.50
CA LEU A 21 0.84 9.61 11.36
C LEU A 21 1.54 8.37 10.81
N ALA A 22 0.78 7.37 10.34
CA ALA A 22 1.35 6.15 9.77
C ALA A 22 2.15 6.46 8.49
N TYR A 23 1.59 7.28 7.60
CA TYR A 23 2.29 7.79 6.41
C TYR A 23 3.62 8.47 6.77
N ASN A 24 3.61 9.37 7.76
CA ASN A 24 4.82 10.10 8.14
C ASN A 24 5.88 9.17 8.73
N VAL A 25 5.51 8.17 9.54
CA VAL A 25 6.45 7.17 10.07
C VAL A 25 7.03 6.30 8.96
N LEU A 26 6.21 5.85 8.00
CA LEU A 26 6.73 5.10 6.85
C LEU A 26 7.73 5.94 6.06
N LYS A 27 7.36 7.18 5.71
CA LYS A 27 8.24 8.12 5.02
C LYS A 27 9.54 8.33 5.78
N TYR A 28 9.47 8.55 7.09
CA TYR A 28 10.63 8.75 7.94
C TYR A 28 11.54 7.51 7.95
N SER A 29 10.98 6.32 8.17
CA SER A 29 11.74 5.06 8.18
C SER A 29 12.41 4.79 6.83
N ALA A 30 11.74 5.10 5.71
CA ALA A 30 12.32 4.97 4.38
C ALA A 30 13.59 5.83 4.23
N TYR A 31 13.54 7.11 4.63
CA TYR A 31 14.72 7.98 4.59
C TYR A 31 15.80 7.59 5.59
N LYS A 32 15.41 7.17 6.79
CA LYS A 32 16.34 6.78 7.86
C LYS A 32 17.21 5.58 7.43
N TYR A 33 16.62 4.60 6.76
CA TYR A 33 17.32 3.36 6.38
C TYR A 33 17.88 3.37 4.97
N ALA A 34 17.52 4.34 4.12
CA ALA A 34 18.04 4.43 2.76
C ALA A 34 19.56 4.64 2.75
N SER A 35 20.30 3.79 2.02
CA SER A 35 21.76 3.95 1.86
C SER A 35 22.16 5.03 0.85
N GLY A 36 21.20 5.68 0.20
CA GLY A 36 21.43 6.67 -0.83
C GLY A 36 20.19 7.52 -1.15
N PRO A 37 20.24 8.34 -2.21
CA PRO A 37 19.12 9.19 -2.60
C PRO A 37 17.85 8.39 -2.86
N LEU A 38 16.74 8.87 -2.31
CA LEU A 38 15.42 8.25 -2.42
C LEU A 38 14.38 9.35 -2.56
N ASN A 39 13.42 9.18 -3.47
CA ASN A 39 12.24 10.02 -3.54
C ASN A 39 11.08 9.33 -2.84
N VAL A 40 10.32 10.06 -2.02
CA VAL A 40 9.11 9.56 -1.38
C VAL A 40 7.96 10.54 -1.56
N TYR A 41 6.89 10.12 -2.23
CA TYR A 41 5.72 10.96 -2.55
C TYR A 41 4.41 10.33 -2.04
N PRO A 42 3.48 11.15 -1.51
CA PRO A 42 2.14 10.67 -1.17
C PRO A 42 1.24 10.60 -2.41
N ILE A 43 0.39 9.58 -2.50
CA ILE A 43 -0.72 9.50 -3.46
C ILE A 43 -1.97 10.14 -2.84
N LYS A 44 -2.10 11.46 -3.00
CA LYS A 44 -3.23 12.23 -2.44
C LYS A 44 -4.40 12.30 -3.42
N GLN A 45 -5.55 11.70 -3.10
CA GLN A 45 -6.74 11.73 -3.96
C GLN A 45 -7.16 13.15 -4.36
N SER A 46 -7.11 14.12 -3.45
CA SER A 46 -7.51 15.51 -3.74
C SER A 46 -6.67 16.14 -4.86
N GLN A 47 -5.36 15.87 -4.87
CA GLN A 47 -4.44 16.34 -5.91
C GLN A 47 -4.70 15.59 -7.22
N LEU A 48 -4.86 14.27 -7.17
CA LEU A 48 -5.15 13.45 -8.34
C LEU A 48 -6.46 13.82 -9.02
N ARG A 49 -7.50 14.16 -8.24
CA ARG A 49 -8.77 14.69 -8.74
C ARG A 49 -8.58 16.03 -9.44
N ARG A 50 -7.83 16.94 -8.81
CA ARG A 50 -7.55 18.27 -9.38
C ARG A 50 -6.83 18.19 -10.73
N ILE A 51 -5.90 17.25 -10.91
CA ILE A 51 -5.16 17.05 -12.16
C ILE A 51 -5.85 16.09 -13.14
N GLY A 52 -7.04 15.59 -12.81
CA GLY A 52 -7.85 14.74 -13.70
C GLY A 52 -7.44 13.27 -13.79
N LEU A 53 -6.48 12.79 -12.99
CA LEU A 53 -6.05 11.39 -12.99
C LEU A 53 -6.96 10.46 -12.17
N TYR A 54 -7.73 11.02 -11.22
CA TYR A 54 -8.64 10.23 -10.40
C TYR A 54 -10.02 10.86 -10.36
N ARG A 55 -11.02 10.13 -10.87
CA ARG A 55 -12.43 10.52 -10.96
C ARG A 55 -13.38 9.44 -10.46
N ARG A 56 -12.85 8.32 -9.95
CA ARG A 56 -13.63 7.24 -9.35
C ARG A 56 -14.51 7.80 -8.21
N ALA A 57 -15.81 7.58 -8.31
CA ALA A 57 -16.77 8.02 -7.31
C ALA A 57 -17.02 6.91 -6.28
N TRP A 58 -17.61 7.29 -5.15
CA TRP A 58 -17.99 6.37 -4.09
C TRP A 58 -19.31 6.81 -3.45
N GLN A 59 -19.96 5.90 -2.75
CA GLN A 59 -21.15 6.14 -1.94
C GLN A 59 -20.84 5.88 -0.47
N LEU A 60 -21.56 6.54 0.44
CA LEU A 60 -21.42 6.36 1.88
C LEU A 60 -22.45 5.33 2.38
N GLY A 61 -22.03 4.32 3.14
CA GLY A 61 -22.94 3.42 3.86
C GLY A 61 -22.38 2.03 4.15
N SER A 62 -23.05 1.34 5.09
CA SER A 62 -22.69 0.00 5.58
C SER A 62 -22.74 -1.06 4.51
N SER A 63 -22.14 -2.19 4.81
CA SER A 63 -21.97 -3.36 3.97
C SER A 63 -23.26 -4.16 3.67
N SER A 64 -24.27 -3.99 4.52
CA SER A 64 -25.62 -4.51 4.30
C SER A 64 -26.55 -3.50 3.61
N LEU A 65 -26.21 -2.20 3.59
CA LEU A 65 -27.05 -1.14 3.02
C LEU A 65 -26.24 0.03 2.44
N PRO A 66 -26.45 0.43 1.18
CA PRO A 66 -25.77 1.60 0.56
C PRO A 66 -26.20 2.96 1.13
N LYS A 67 -27.02 2.99 2.20
CA LYS A 67 -27.35 4.19 2.97
C LYS A 67 -26.73 4.08 4.36
N PRO A 68 -26.11 5.16 4.90
CA PRO A 68 -25.59 5.14 6.26
C PRO A 68 -26.70 4.77 7.25
N ILE A 69 -26.46 3.77 8.09
CA ILE A 69 -27.44 3.35 9.10
C ILE A 69 -27.53 4.39 10.23
N ASN A 70 -26.43 5.10 10.50
CA ASN A 70 -26.34 6.19 11.45
C ASN A 70 -25.15 7.11 11.10
N ASN A 71 -24.97 8.20 11.86
CA ASN A 71 -23.92 9.19 11.64
C ASN A 71 -22.48 8.65 11.83
N ASN A 72 -22.32 7.44 12.39
CA ASN A 72 -21.02 6.80 12.57
C ASN A 72 -20.66 5.84 11.42
N ASP A 73 -21.60 5.61 10.49
CA ASP A 73 -21.39 4.76 9.31
C ASP A 73 -20.65 5.55 8.22
N VAL A 74 -19.32 5.56 8.35
CA VAL A 74 -18.38 6.27 7.46
C VAL A 74 -17.77 5.36 6.40
N GLN A 75 -18.37 4.19 6.16
CA GLN A 75 -17.84 3.21 5.20
C GLN A 75 -18.06 3.71 3.77
N HIS A 76 -16.98 3.85 3.02
CA HIS A 76 -17.06 4.15 1.59
C HIS A 76 -17.26 2.87 0.80
N ARG A 77 -18.14 2.95 -0.21
CA ARG A 77 -18.39 1.91 -1.20
C ARG A 77 -18.09 2.38 -2.59
N ASP A 78 -17.47 1.51 -3.35
CA ASP A 78 -17.18 1.78 -4.74
C ASP A 78 -18.46 1.73 -5.60
N ILE A 79 -18.63 2.67 -6.53
CA ILE A 79 -19.84 2.69 -7.37
C ILE A 79 -19.84 1.61 -8.47
N PHE A 80 -18.70 0.97 -8.75
CA PHE A 80 -18.58 0.03 -9.87
C PHE A 80 -18.76 -1.42 -9.44
N ASP A 81 -18.43 -1.78 -8.20
CA ASP A 81 -18.68 -3.11 -7.66
C ASP A 81 -19.49 -3.14 -6.35
N GLU A 82 -19.92 -1.97 -5.87
CA GLU A 82 -20.70 -1.77 -4.64
C GLU A 82 -20.00 -2.29 -3.38
N LYS A 83 -18.73 -2.70 -3.46
CA LYS A 83 -18.00 -3.23 -2.32
C LYS A 83 -17.39 -2.11 -1.48
N PRO A 84 -17.28 -2.31 -0.17
CA PRO A 84 -16.62 -1.34 0.67
C PRO A 84 -15.11 -1.36 0.47
N PHE A 85 -14.48 -0.21 0.70
CA PHE A 85 -13.05 -0.06 0.74
C PHE A 85 -12.61 0.80 1.93
N ALA A 86 -11.47 0.47 2.53
CA ALA A 86 -11.11 1.00 3.83
C ALA A 86 -10.36 2.34 3.77
N THR A 87 -9.58 2.57 2.70
CA THR A 87 -8.66 3.72 2.61
C THR A 87 -8.77 4.46 1.29
N ASP A 88 -8.42 5.74 1.29
CA ASP A 88 -8.41 6.60 0.09
C ASP A 88 -7.45 6.12 -1.00
N PHE A 89 -6.49 5.26 -0.68
CA PHE A 89 -5.54 4.72 -1.65
C PHE A 89 -5.89 3.31 -2.15
N SER A 90 -7.08 2.79 -1.82
CA SER A 90 -7.54 1.47 -2.28
C SER A 90 -7.42 1.31 -3.80
N PHE A 91 -7.81 2.35 -4.56
CA PHE A 91 -7.72 2.33 -6.03
C PHE A 91 -6.64 3.26 -6.59
N SER A 92 -6.36 4.40 -5.94
CA SER A 92 -5.37 5.35 -6.48
C SER A 92 -3.94 4.80 -6.46
N ARG A 93 -3.63 3.76 -5.67
CA ARG A 93 -2.36 3.02 -5.71
C ARG A 93 -1.98 2.55 -7.11
N PHE A 94 -2.99 2.24 -7.92
CA PHE A 94 -2.84 1.70 -9.25
C PHE A 94 -2.47 2.78 -10.29
N LEU A 95 -2.47 4.07 -9.89
CA LEU A 95 -1.94 5.18 -10.70
C LEU A 95 -0.41 5.27 -10.68
N THR A 96 0.28 4.47 -9.85
CA THR A 96 1.74 4.53 -9.69
C THR A 96 2.52 4.57 -11.02
N PRO A 97 2.24 3.70 -12.03
CA PRO A 97 2.93 3.81 -13.32
C PRO A 97 2.74 5.15 -14.03
N PHE A 98 1.55 5.74 -13.97
CA PHE A 98 1.25 7.03 -14.60
C PHE A 98 1.90 8.20 -13.85
N LEU A 99 1.92 8.14 -12.52
CA LEU A 99 2.64 9.12 -11.68
C LEU A 99 4.15 9.05 -11.91
N HIS A 100 4.65 7.87 -12.29
CA HIS A 100 6.03 7.64 -12.68
C HIS A 100 6.27 7.81 -14.19
N ARG A 101 5.34 8.46 -14.92
CA ARG A 101 5.46 8.80 -16.34
C ARG A 101 5.67 7.60 -17.26
N LEU A 102 5.21 6.42 -16.86
CA LEU A 102 5.28 5.17 -17.63
C LEU A 102 6.72 4.72 -17.95
N GLU A 103 7.70 5.15 -17.15
CA GLU A 103 9.12 4.84 -17.36
C GLU A 103 9.75 4.29 -16.07
N GLY A 104 10.75 3.43 -16.19
CA GLY A 104 11.56 3.01 -15.03
C GLY A 104 10.83 2.12 -14.01
N TRP A 105 11.40 2.07 -12.80
CA TRP A 105 10.92 1.26 -11.68
C TRP A 105 10.45 2.15 -10.52
N ALA A 106 9.26 1.88 -10.00
CA ALA A 106 8.71 2.58 -8.85
C ALA A 106 8.07 1.63 -7.84
N LEU A 107 8.23 1.93 -6.56
CA LEU A 107 7.61 1.17 -5.48
C LEU A 107 6.33 1.86 -5.02
N PHE A 108 5.23 1.11 -4.94
CA PHE A 108 4.04 1.50 -4.21
C PHE A 108 4.01 0.82 -2.84
N MET A 109 3.55 1.55 -1.81
CA MET A 109 3.32 1.02 -0.46
C MET A 109 2.04 1.58 0.17
N ASP A 110 1.29 0.75 0.90
CA ASP A 110 0.26 1.22 1.84
C ASP A 110 0.93 2.00 3.01
N CYS A 111 0.23 2.96 3.62
CA CYS A 111 0.84 3.84 4.64
C CYS A 111 1.02 3.22 6.02
N ASP A 112 0.31 2.13 6.32
CA ASP A 112 0.31 1.40 7.58
C ASP A 112 1.53 0.46 7.71
N MET A 113 2.70 0.91 7.25
CA MET A 113 3.94 0.15 7.22
C MET A 113 5.13 0.90 7.81
N PHE A 114 6.24 0.20 8.03
CA PHE A 114 7.56 0.83 8.25
C PHE A 114 8.70 -0.08 7.80
N PHE A 115 9.79 0.55 7.33
CA PHE A 115 11.02 -0.15 6.97
C PHE A 115 11.87 -0.49 8.19
N ARG A 116 12.58 -1.61 8.12
CA ARG A 116 13.62 -2.06 9.05
C ARG A 116 14.96 -2.31 8.36
N SER A 117 15.01 -2.10 7.05
CA SER A 117 16.14 -2.39 6.17
C SER A 117 16.20 -1.35 5.05
N ASP A 118 17.29 -1.36 4.27
CA ASP A 118 17.48 -0.39 3.19
C ASP A 118 16.44 -0.58 2.08
N PRO A 119 15.52 0.39 1.87
CA PRO A 119 14.54 0.30 0.78
C PRO A 119 15.18 0.23 -0.61
N LEU A 120 16.44 0.67 -0.77
CA LEU A 120 17.13 0.59 -2.07
C LEU A 120 17.44 -0.84 -2.48
N ASP A 121 17.49 -1.79 -1.54
CA ASP A 121 17.70 -3.21 -1.86
C ASP A 121 16.53 -3.77 -2.69
N LEU A 122 15.29 -3.28 -2.51
CA LEU A 122 14.17 -3.64 -3.38
C LEU A 122 14.45 -3.28 -4.85
N PHE A 123 15.02 -2.10 -5.12
CA PHE A 123 15.32 -1.66 -6.49
C PHE A 123 16.53 -2.38 -7.08
N LYS A 124 17.49 -2.79 -6.24
CA LYS A 124 18.68 -3.55 -6.65
C LYS A 124 18.33 -5.01 -6.97
N GLU A 125 17.50 -5.63 -6.13
CA GLU A 125 17.16 -7.06 -6.21
C GLU A 125 16.03 -7.36 -7.22
N TYR A 126 15.05 -6.46 -7.38
CA TYR A 126 13.83 -6.72 -8.14
C TYR A 126 13.69 -5.79 -9.34
N ASN A 127 14.54 -6.02 -10.35
CA ASN A 127 14.60 -5.22 -11.58
C ASN A 127 14.68 -6.06 -12.87
N ASP A 128 14.30 -7.33 -12.84
CA ASP A 128 14.28 -8.17 -14.06
C ASP A 128 13.18 -7.67 -15.02
N PRO A 129 13.54 -7.23 -16.23
CA PRO A 129 12.60 -6.67 -17.21
C PRO A 129 11.55 -7.67 -17.69
N LYS A 130 11.67 -8.96 -17.38
CA LYS A 130 10.63 -9.98 -17.62
C LYS A 130 9.34 -9.69 -16.87
N TYR A 131 9.41 -9.09 -15.69
CA TYR A 131 8.26 -8.91 -14.82
C TYR A 131 7.70 -7.48 -14.96
N ALA A 132 6.37 -7.40 -15.05
CA ALA A 132 5.64 -6.14 -15.03
C ALA A 132 5.57 -5.57 -13.62
N ILE A 133 5.39 -6.46 -12.64
CA ILE A 133 5.34 -6.11 -11.22
C ILE A 133 6.01 -7.20 -10.39
N TYR A 134 6.46 -6.83 -9.20
CA TYR A 134 6.69 -7.77 -8.10
C TYR A 134 5.80 -7.43 -6.92
N CYS A 135 5.29 -8.47 -6.27
CA CYS A 135 4.57 -8.37 -5.01
C CYS A 135 4.80 -9.61 -4.14
N VAL A 136 4.53 -9.50 -2.84
CA VAL A 136 4.49 -10.69 -1.98
C VAL A 136 3.19 -11.46 -2.25
N LYS A 137 3.34 -12.75 -2.58
CA LYS A 137 2.22 -13.64 -2.93
C LYS A 137 1.65 -14.31 -1.69
N HIS A 138 1.02 -13.51 -0.82
CA HIS A 138 0.41 -13.97 0.44
C HIS A 138 -0.73 -14.96 0.18
N ASN A 139 -0.81 -15.99 1.03
CA ASN A 139 -1.99 -16.86 1.13
C ASN A 139 -2.84 -16.41 2.32
N TYR A 140 -3.43 -15.22 2.20
CA TYR A 140 -4.14 -14.56 3.29
C TYR A 140 -5.66 -14.69 3.13
N ALA A 141 -6.27 -15.52 3.98
CA ALA A 141 -7.72 -15.72 4.06
C ALA A 141 -8.19 -15.45 5.49
N PRO A 142 -8.37 -14.17 5.89
CA PRO A 142 -8.74 -13.85 7.26
C PRO A 142 -10.16 -14.37 7.56
N THR A 143 -10.33 -14.79 8.82
CA THR A 143 -11.60 -15.28 9.38
C THR A 143 -12.40 -14.18 10.07
N GLU A 144 -11.77 -13.03 10.35
CA GLU A 144 -12.41 -11.85 10.94
C GLU A 144 -13.41 -11.25 9.93
N LYS A 145 -14.57 -10.81 10.42
CA LYS A 145 -15.63 -10.25 9.56
C LYS A 145 -15.49 -8.74 9.33
N ASN A 146 -14.80 -8.05 10.23
CA ASN A 146 -14.66 -6.59 10.24
C ASN A 146 -13.18 -6.21 10.29
N LYS A 147 -12.79 -5.19 9.52
CA LYS A 147 -11.49 -4.51 9.54
C LYS A 147 -11.57 -3.24 10.42
N MET A 148 -10.46 -2.49 10.47
CA MET A 148 -10.40 -1.13 11.02
C MET A 148 -11.51 -0.22 10.47
N TYR A 149 -11.98 0.70 11.33
CA TYR A 149 -13.14 1.57 11.12
C TYR A 149 -14.48 0.84 10.94
N GLY A 150 -14.61 -0.40 11.41
CA GLY A 150 -15.85 -1.18 11.31
C GLY A 150 -16.14 -1.65 9.88
N ASN A 151 -15.15 -1.59 8.99
CA ASN A 151 -15.36 -1.93 7.60
C ASN A 151 -15.50 -3.44 7.39
N GLU A 152 -16.56 -3.91 6.72
CA GLU A 152 -16.62 -5.34 6.33
C GLU A 152 -15.38 -5.81 5.55
N GLN A 153 -14.97 -7.03 5.88
CA GLN A 153 -13.81 -7.66 5.29
C GLN A 153 -14.22 -8.72 4.25
N TYR A 154 -13.90 -8.47 2.97
CA TYR A 154 -14.17 -9.43 1.90
C TYR A 154 -12.96 -10.35 1.67
N GLN A 155 -13.25 -11.61 1.34
CA GLN A 155 -12.26 -12.53 0.78
C GLN A 155 -12.23 -12.38 -0.74
N TYR A 156 -11.04 -12.23 -1.29
CA TYR A 156 -10.80 -12.23 -2.73
C TYR A 156 -9.42 -12.83 -2.99
N SER A 157 -9.24 -13.38 -4.19
CA SER A 157 -7.94 -13.91 -4.62
C SER A 157 -6.88 -12.80 -4.60
N ARG A 158 -5.66 -13.11 -4.16
CA ARG A 158 -4.53 -12.15 -4.09
C ARG A 158 -4.64 -11.03 -3.05
N LYS A 159 -5.36 -11.26 -1.95
CA LYS A 159 -5.46 -10.29 -0.85
C LYS A 159 -4.07 -9.91 -0.31
N ASN A 160 -3.89 -8.61 -0.05
CA ASN A 160 -2.62 -7.98 0.34
C ASN A 160 -1.47 -8.07 -0.68
N TRP A 161 -1.67 -8.63 -1.87
CA TRP A 161 -0.62 -8.58 -2.91
C TRP A 161 -0.40 -7.15 -3.40
N SER A 162 -1.44 -6.33 -3.43
CA SER A 162 -1.37 -4.94 -3.88
C SER A 162 -0.95 -3.93 -2.80
N SER A 163 -0.51 -4.40 -1.63
CA SER A 163 -0.11 -3.51 -0.52
C SER A 163 1.33 -3.00 -0.65
N VAL A 164 2.22 -3.83 -1.22
CA VAL A 164 3.57 -3.44 -1.63
C VAL A 164 3.77 -3.96 -3.05
N ILE A 165 3.98 -3.04 -4.00
CA ILE A 165 4.13 -3.39 -5.42
C ILE A 165 5.34 -2.67 -5.98
N MET A 166 6.33 -3.42 -6.46
CA MET A 166 7.38 -2.88 -7.31
C MET A 166 6.87 -2.91 -8.75
N PHE A 167 6.65 -1.76 -9.38
CA PHE A 167 6.21 -1.63 -10.76
C PHE A 167 7.40 -1.44 -11.69
N ASN A 168 7.45 -2.20 -12.78
CA ASN A 168 8.17 -1.84 -13.98
C ASN A 168 7.25 -0.98 -14.85
N CYS A 169 7.27 0.34 -14.65
CA CYS A 169 6.30 1.25 -15.24
C CYS A 169 6.36 1.28 -16.77
N SER A 170 7.51 0.89 -17.36
CA SER A 170 7.73 0.78 -18.80
C SER A 170 7.37 -0.58 -19.42
N HIS A 171 6.96 -1.56 -18.60
CA HIS A 171 6.73 -2.91 -19.09
C HIS A 171 5.54 -2.98 -20.06
N LYS A 172 5.72 -3.70 -21.18
CA LYS A 172 4.71 -3.87 -22.25
C LYS A 172 3.36 -4.44 -21.78
N GLY A 173 3.35 -5.14 -20.65
CA GLY A 173 2.13 -5.64 -20.00
C GLY A 173 1.18 -4.52 -19.56
N HIS A 174 1.68 -3.28 -19.47
CA HIS A 174 0.87 -2.09 -19.17
C HIS A 174 0.33 -1.38 -20.42
N ASN A 175 0.65 -1.83 -21.64
CA ASN A 175 0.26 -1.11 -22.87
C ASN A 175 -1.25 -0.91 -23.03
N ASN A 176 -2.06 -1.85 -22.53
CA ASN A 176 -3.53 -1.77 -22.57
C ASN A 176 -4.14 -1.38 -21.22
N TYR A 177 -3.30 -1.00 -20.25
CA TYR A 177 -3.72 -0.60 -18.92
C TYR A 177 -3.72 0.93 -18.86
N THR A 178 -4.89 1.51 -18.56
CA THR A 178 -5.11 2.95 -18.71
C THR A 178 -5.54 3.61 -17.39
N VAL A 179 -5.44 4.94 -17.34
CA VAL A 179 -6.05 5.73 -16.26
C VAL A 179 -7.56 5.48 -16.19
N ASP A 180 -8.21 5.21 -17.32
CA ASP A 180 -9.64 4.91 -17.36
C ASP A 180 -9.98 3.62 -16.63
N ASP A 181 -9.16 2.58 -16.80
CA ASP A 181 -9.38 1.29 -16.14
C ASP A 181 -9.37 1.43 -14.61
N ILE A 182 -8.46 2.24 -14.05
CA ILE A 182 -8.41 2.53 -12.61
C ILE A 182 -9.68 3.22 -12.13
N ASN A 183 -10.28 4.04 -12.99
CA ASN A 183 -11.44 4.84 -12.67
C ASN A 183 -12.76 4.14 -12.95
N THR A 184 -12.77 2.99 -13.64
CA THR A 184 -14.02 2.33 -14.10
C THR A 184 -14.08 0.82 -13.89
N LYS A 185 -12.95 0.10 -13.82
CA LYS A 185 -12.95 -1.35 -13.56
C LYS A 185 -13.24 -1.64 -12.10
N SER A 186 -13.77 -2.82 -11.78
CA SER A 186 -14.04 -3.21 -10.39
C SER A 186 -12.76 -3.28 -9.55
N GLY A 187 -12.91 -3.14 -8.22
CA GLY A 187 -11.80 -3.34 -7.29
C GLY A 187 -11.20 -4.73 -7.40
N LEU A 188 -12.05 -5.75 -7.62
CA LEU A 188 -11.58 -7.12 -7.85
C LEU A 188 -10.62 -7.21 -9.03
N TRP A 189 -10.95 -6.54 -10.15
CA TRP A 189 -10.12 -6.53 -11.35
C TRP A 189 -8.76 -5.88 -11.09
N LEU A 190 -8.76 -4.77 -10.34
CA LEU A 190 -7.54 -4.06 -9.97
C LEU A 190 -6.66 -4.87 -9.02
N HIS A 191 -7.21 -5.32 -7.89
CA HIS A 191 -6.47 -6.04 -6.85
C HIS A 191 -6.02 -7.45 -7.28
N ASN A 192 -6.60 -8.01 -8.33
CA ASN A 192 -6.14 -9.26 -8.94
C ASN A 192 -5.17 -9.08 -10.09
N PHE A 193 -4.80 -7.84 -10.45
CA PHE A 193 -3.92 -7.57 -11.58
C PHE A 193 -4.44 -8.16 -12.90
N MET A 194 -5.76 -8.11 -13.14
CA MET A 194 -6.40 -8.79 -14.27
C MET A 194 -6.01 -8.26 -15.65
N TRP A 195 -5.23 -7.17 -15.74
CA TRP A 195 -4.62 -6.70 -16.99
C TRP A 195 -3.30 -7.42 -17.33
N LEU A 196 -2.70 -8.14 -16.37
CA LEU A 196 -1.45 -8.86 -16.55
C LEU A 196 -1.67 -10.36 -16.71
N LYS A 197 -0.72 -11.03 -17.35
CA LYS A 197 -0.59 -12.48 -17.28
C LYS A 197 0.15 -12.87 -16.00
N ASP A 198 -0.21 -14.01 -15.42
CA ASP A 198 0.40 -14.49 -14.16
C ASP A 198 1.93 -14.68 -14.24
N ASN A 199 2.45 -15.03 -15.41
CA ASN A 199 3.88 -15.21 -15.64
C ASN A 199 4.64 -13.87 -15.73
N GLU A 200 3.95 -12.74 -15.82
CA GLU A 200 4.48 -11.38 -15.77
C GLU A 200 4.50 -10.82 -14.33
N ILE A 201 3.97 -11.56 -13.35
CA ILE A 201 3.92 -11.17 -11.93
C ILE A 201 5.04 -11.89 -11.16
N GLY A 202 6.09 -11.15 -10.83
CA GLY A 202 7.21 -11.58 -10.01
C GLY A 202 6.82 -11.77 -8.54
N LYS A 203 7.70 -12.45 -7.78
CA LYS A 203 7.50 -12.71 -6.35
C LYS A 203 8.54 -11.93 -5.54
N LEU A 204 8.06 -11.11 -4.60
CA LEU A 204 8.89 -10.59 -3.51
C LEU A 204 8.99 -11.63 -2.39
N HIS A 205 10.12 -11.64 -1.68
CA HIS A 205 10.25 -12.36 -0.42
C HIS A 205 9.31 -11.79 0.64
N GLU A 206 8.72 -12.65 1.48
CA GLU A 206 7.69 -12.27 2.46
C GLU A 206 8.19 -11.26 3.49
N GLU A 207 9.48 -11.24 3.79
CA GLU A 207 10.11 -10.24 4.67
C GLU A 207 9.88 -8.79 4.22
N TRP A 208 9.66 -8.54 2.93
CA TRP A 208 9.36 -7.20 2.38
C TRP A 208 7.91 -6.77 2.56
N ASN A 209 7.04 -7.65 3.04
CA ASN A 209 5.66 -7.33 3.38
C ASN A 209 5.17 -8.29 4.48
N TRP A 210 5.81 -8.22 5.64
CA TRP A 210 5.42 -9.02 6.79
C TRP A 210 4.10 -8.49 7.33
N LEU A 211 3.08 -9.33 7.41
CA LEU A 211 1.73 -8.93 7.80
C LEU A 211 1.46 -9.24 9.26
N ASP A 212 1.11 -8.21 10.03
CA ASP A 212 0.62 -8.36 11.40
C ASP A 212 -0.59 -9.31 11.45
N GLY A 213 -0.53 -10.29 12.35
CA GLY A 213 -1.57 -11.32 12.54
C GLY A 213 -1.60 -12.41 11.47
N HIS A 214 -0.61 -12.48 10.58
CA HIS A 214 -0.55 -13.52 9.54
C HIS A 214 0.83 -14.11 9.31
N SER A 215 1.83 -13.26 9.06
CA SER A 215 3.17 -13.73 8.75
C SER A 215 3.81 -14.41 9.96
N SER A 216 4.70 -15.37 9.70
CA SER A 216 5.36 -16.11 10.78
C SER A 216 6.16 -15.18 11.70
N ALA A 217 6.04 -15.38 13.01
CA ALA A 217 6.85 -14.69 14.01
C ALA A 217 8.36 -15.01 13.90
N SER A 218 8.72 -16.10 13.22
CA SER A 218 10.13 -16.45 12.96
C SER A 218 10.78 -15.66 11.82
N LEU A 219 9.99 -14.96 10.99
CA LEU A 219 10.52 -14.13 9.92
C LEU A 219 11.05 -12.80 10.50
N ASN A 220 12.31 -12.51 10.21
CA ASN A 220 12.88 -11.20 10.46
C ASN A 220 12.41 -10.24 9.36
N ALA A 221 11.41 -9.40 9.65
CA ALA A 221 10.79 -8.53 8.67
C ALA A 221 11.76 -7.43 8.20
N LYS A 222 11.85 -7.22 6.88
CA LYS A 222 12.52 -6.07 6.27
C LYS A 222 11.60 -4.85 6.17
N ASN A 223 10.30 -5.10 6.03
CA ASN A 223 9.23 -4.12 6.06
C ASN A 223 7.99 -4.75 6.74
N VAL A 224 7.47 -4.07 7.76
CA VAL A 224 6.34 -4.54 8.57
C VAL A 224 5.08 -3.80 8.13
N HIS A 225 3.97 -4.51 7.99
CA HIS A 225 2.67 -3.99 7.58
C HIS A 225 1.59 -4.33 8.62
N PHE A 226 1.05 -3.29 9.26
CA PHE A 226 0.02 -3.40 10.30
C PHE A 226 -1.39 -3.50 9.71
N THR A 227 -1.69 -4.66 9.10
CA THR A 227 -2.92 -4.87 8.30
C THR A 227 -4.25 -4.69 9.06
N ARG A 228 -4.21 -4.78 10.40
CA ARG A 228 -5.39 -4.74 11.29
C ARG A 228 -5.61 -3.35 11.91
N GLY A 229 -4.85 -2.35 11.47
CA GLY A 229 -4.53 -1.16 12.25
C GLY A 229 -3.22 -1.41 13.02
N GLY A 230 -2.55 -0.35 13.47
CA GLY A 230 -1.25 -0.47 14.12
C GLY A 230 -1.16 0.22 15.47
N PRO A 231 0.05 0.46 15.99
CA PRO A 231 0.28 0.96 17.35
C PRO A 231 -0.40 2.30 17.65
N TRP A 232 -0.67 3.13 16.64
CA TRP A 232 -1.43 4.38 16.79
C TRP A 232 -2.93 4.17 17.11
N PHE A 233 -3.42 2.93 17.03
CA PHE A 233 -4.75 2.51 17.45
C PHE A 233 -4.75 1.62 18.70
N ARG A 234 -3.61 1.48 19.39
CA ARG A 234 -3.49 0.74 20.65
C ARG A 234 -4.51 1.21 21.69
N GLY A 235 -5.11 0.29 22.43
CA GLY A 235 -6.17 0.56 23.41
C GLY A 235 -7.53 0.91 22.80
N LYS A 236 -7.68 0.86 21.48
CA LYS A 236 -8.95 1.11 20.77
C LYS A 236 -9.36 -0.08 19.94
N ILE A 237 -8.84 -0.17 18.73
CA ILE A 237 -9.22 -1.19 17.73
C ILE A 237 -8.07 -2.15 17.40
N TRP A 238 -6.89 -1.94 17.99
CA TRP A 238 -5.72 -2.75 17.75
C TRP A 238 -5.00 -3.10 19.05
N GLU A 239 -4.53 -4.35 19.14
CA GLU A 239 -3.60 -4.85 20.14
C GLU A 239 -2.68 -5.90 19.49
N PRO A 240 -1.45 -6.10 20.00
CA PRO A 240 -0.57 -7.16 19.54
C PRO A 240 -1.22 -8.52 19.82
N LEU A 241 -1.18 -9.45 18.85
CA LEU A 241 -1.68 -10.82 19.07
C LEU A 241 -0.59 -11.72 19.65
N ASN A 242 0.67 -11.38 19.42
CA ASN A 242 1.81 -12.14 19.89
C ASN A 242 3.01 -11.23 20.23
N LYS A 243 4.08 -11.86 20.77
CA LYS A 243 5.30 -11.16 21.17
C LYS A 243 6.00 -10.45 20.00
N GLN A 244 5.95 -11.02 18.80
CA GLN A 244 6.59 -10.42 17.63
C GLN A 244 5.85 -9.15 17.19
N ASP A 245 4.51 -9.17 17.19
CA ASP A 245 3.70 -7.99 16.93
C ASP A 245 4.04 -6.87 17.93
N GLU A 246 4.20 -7.22 19.21
CA GLU A 246 4.59 -6.26 20.25
C GLU A 246 5.99 -5.68 20.00
N ILE A 247 6.97 -6.50 19.63
CA ILE A 247 8.33 -6.04 19.29
C ILE A 247 8.27 -5.01 18.15
N TYR A 248 7.59 -5.35 17.04
CA TYR A 248 7.50 -4.44 15.90
C TYR A 248 6.66 -3.19 16.21
N ALA A 249 5.67 -3.30 17.09
CA ALA A 249 4.91 -2.14 17.56
C ALA A 249 5.78 -1.18 18.38
N GLN A 250 6.66 -1.69 19.24
CA GLN A 250 7.60 -0.86 20.00
C GLN A 250 8.64 -0.19 19.09
N GLU A 251 9.14 -0.90 18.07
CA GLU A 251 10.03 -0.31 17.06
C GLU A 251 9.33 0.83 16.30
N TRP A 252 8.07 0.64 15.91
CA TRP A 252 7.28 1.70 15.26
C TRP A 252 7.07 2.92 16.17
N LEU A 253 6.76 2.70 17.46
CA LEU A 253 6.61 3.78 18.44
C LEU A 253 7.91 4.56 18.63
N ALA A 254 9.06 3.87 18.68
CA ALA A 254 10.37 4.49 18.76
C ALA A 254 10.65 5.37 17.52
N LEU A 255 10.36 4.87 16.31
CA LEU A 255 10.48 5.64 15.07
C LEU A 255 9.54 6.86 15.04
N SER A 256 8.31 6.70 15.53
CA SER A 256 7.36 7.82 15.62
C SER A 256 7.86 8.91 16.55
N GLU A 257 8.49 8.55 17.66
CA GLU A 257 9.02 9.51 18.63
C GLU A 257 10.26 10.21 18.11
N GLU A 258 11.19 9.45 17.53
CA GLU A 258 12.39 9.99 16.88
C GLU A 258 12.03 10.99 15.77
N MET A 259 11.06 10.64 14.91
CA MET A 259 10.55 11.53 13.87
C MET A 259 10.02 12.85 14.45
N LYS A 260 9.20 12.82 15.51
CA LYS A 260 8.66 14.04 16.15
C LYS A 260 9.77 14.92 16.73
N ASN A 261 10.79 14.30 17.32
CA ASN A 261 11.93 15.00 17.88
C ASN A 261 12.79 15.64 16.78
N SER A 262 12.90 15.02 15.61
CA SER A 262 13.63 15.59 14.45
C SER A 262 12.94 16.81 13.82
N LEU A 263 11.62 16.96 14.00
CA LEU A 263 10.85 18.10 13.49
C LEU A 263 10.79 19.28 14.46
N SER A 264 11.15 19.05 15.73
CA SER A 264 11.14 20.05 16.79
C SER A 264 12.47 20.81 16.95
N ASN A 265 13.51 20.36 16.23
CA ASN A 265 14.85 20.94 16.18
C ASN A 265 15.10 21.59 14.82
#